data_AF-A0A1Y0RV80-F1
#
_entry.id   AF-A0A1Y0RV80-F1
#
_cell.length_a   1.000
_cell.length_b   1.000
_cell.length_c   1.000
_cell.angle_alpha   90.00
_cell.angle_beta   90.00
_cell.angle_gamma   90.00
#
_symmetry.space_group_name_H-M   'P 1'
#
loop_
_entity.id
_entity.type
_entity.pdbx_description
1 polymer ?
#
loop_
_entity_poly.entity_id
_entity_poly.type
_entity_poly.pdbx_seq_one_letter_code
_entity_poly.pdbx_strand_id
1 'polypeptide(L)' 'MEELKIKIKELSRQAAALSRQAVETSKVNRKQGLDLMRQARDASKQCQALIQELKRQQVA' A
#
# COMPACT_ATOMS: atom_id res chain seq x y z
N MET A 1 18.93 -0.42 -5.31
CA MET A 1 18.60 -0.15 -3.89
C MET A 1 17.77 1.12 -3.67
N GLU A 2 18.20 2.29 -4.15
CA GLU A 2 17.50 3.56 -3.89
C GLU A 2 16.08 3.60 -4.48
N GLU A 3 15.92 3.12 -5.72
CA GLU A 3 14.60 3.04 -6.38
C GLU A 3 13.60 2.14 -5.63
N LEU A 4 14.07 1.03 -5.05
CA LEU A 4 13.23 0.15 -4.23
C LEU A 4 12.72 0.87 -2.98
N LYS A 5 13.60 1.62 -2.30
CA LYS A 5 13.21 2.42 -1.13
C LYS A 5 12.18 3.50 -1.49
N ILE A 6 12.35 4.16 -2.64
CA ILE A 6 11.39 5.16 -3.14
C ILE A 6 10.02 4.50 -3.39
N LYS A 7 9.98 3.38 -4.13
CA LYS A 7 8.73 2.65 -4.41
C LYS A 7 8.04 2.13 -3.15
N ILE A 8 8.79 1.61 -2.18
CA ILE A 8 8.27 1.19 -0.87
C ILE A 8 7.60 2.36 -0.15
N LYS A 9 8.23 3.54 -0.14
CA LYS A 9 7.70 4.73 0.50
C LYS A 9 6.42 5.22 -0.18
N GLU A 10 6.38 5.19 -1.50
CA GLU A 10 5.22 5.56 -2.29
C GLU A 10 4.03 4.62 -2.04
N LEU A 11 4.24 3.31 -2.17
CA LEU A 11 3.19 2.31 -1.91
C LEU A 11 2.67 2.37 -0.47
N SER A 12 3.56 2.61 0.50
CA SER A 12 3.16 2.79 1.91
C SER A 12 2.25 4.00 2.09
N ARG A 13 2.58 5.13 1.45
CA ARG A 13 1.74 6.34 1.47
C ARG A 13 0.41 6.11 0.78
N GLN A 14 0.42 5.43 -0.36
CA GLN A 14 -0.78 5.12 -1.13
C GLN A 14 -1.72 4.21 -0.34
N ALA A 15 -1.22 3.14 0.26
CA ALA A 15 -2.01 2.24 1.10
C ALA A 15 -2.67 2.98 2.28
N ALA A 16 -1.91 3.85 2.95
CA ALA A 16 -2.43 4.65 4.06
C ALA A 16 -3.49 5.67 3.62
N ALA A 17 -3.28 6.34 2.47
CA ALA A 17 -4.24 7.28 1.92
C ALA A 17 -5.55 6.59 1.50
N LEU A 18 -5.45 5.47 0.77
CA LEU A 18 -6.59 4.67 0.35
C LEU A 18 -7.37 4.12 1.54
N SER A 19 -6.69 3.64 2.59
CA SER A 19 -7.35 3.15 3.79
C SER A 19 -8.12 4.26 4.52
N ARG A 20 -7.54 5.45 4.69
CA ARG A 20 -8.27 6.60 5.27
C ARG A 20 -9.47 7.01 4.41
N GLN A 21 -9.27 7.09 3.10
CA GLN A 21 -10.34 7.44 2.17
C GLN A 21 -11.46 6.38 2.18
N ALA A 22 -11.12 5.11 2.31
CA ALA A 22 -12.09 4.04 2.41
C ALA A 22 -12.98 4.17 3.64
N VAL A 23 -12.41 4.52 4.81
CA VAL A 23 -13.16 4.75 6.05
C VAL A 23 -14.18 5.86 5.86
N GLU A 24 -13.75 7.03 5.36
CA GLU A 24 -14.65 8.15 5.12
C GLU A 24 -15.70 7.85 4.05
N THR A 25 -15.29 7.23 2.95
CA THR A 25 -16.19 6.88 1.84
C THR A 25 -17.22 5.84 2.27
N SER A 26 -16.86 4.89 3.12
CA SER A 26 -17.77 3.82 3.57
C SER A 26 -18.97 4.34 4.37
N LYS A 27 -18.88 5.54 4.96
CA LYS A 27 -19.97 6.19 5.69
C LYS A 27 -21.12 6.62 4.76
N VAL A 28 -20.80 6.94 3.51
CA VAL A 28 -21.77 7.42 2.50
C VAL A 28 -22.00 6.39 1.39
N ASN A 29 -20.99 5.60 1.04
CA ASN A 29 -21.04 4.58 0.00
C ASN A 29 -20.16 3.39 0.40
N ARG A 30 -20.81 2.39 1.01
CA ARG A 30 -20.14 1.17 1.49
C ARG A 30 -19.40 0.42 0.38
N LYS A 31 -19.98 0.29 -0.82
CA LYS A 31 -19.36 -0.45 -1.94
C LYS A 31 -18.05 0.21 -2.35
N GLN A 32 -18.07 1.52 -2.56
CA GLN A 32 -16.88 2.27 -2.93
C GLN A 32 -15.83 2.24 -1.82
N GLY A 33 -16.24 2.31 -0.55
CA GLY A 33 -15.33 2.11 0.58
C GLY A 33 -14.63 0.74 0.57
N LEU A 34 -15.36 -0.35 0.26
CA LEU A 34 -14.77 -1.68 0.14
C LEU A 34 -13.79 -1.79 -1.02
N ASP A 35 -14.08 -1.15 -2.16
CA ASP A 35 -13.16 -1.14 -3.31
C ASP A 35 -11.87 -0.37 -3.00
N LEU A 36 -11.96 0.76 -2.28
CA LEU A 36 -10.79 1.48 -1.78
C LEU A 36 -9.99 0.65 -0.76
N MET A 37 -10.65 -0.09 0.13
CA MET A 37 -9.97 -1.03 1.05
C MET A 37 -9.21 -2.13 0.31
N ARG A 38 -9.78 -2.66 -0.78
CA ARG A 38 -9.10 -3.65 -1.63
C ARG A 38 -7.84 -3.06 -2.27
N GLN A 39 -7.94 -1.86 -2.83
CA GLN A 39 -6.77 -1.16 -3.40
C GLN A 39 -5.71 -0.89 -2.33
N ALA A 40 -6.10 -0.48 -1.11
CA ALA A 40 -5.18 -0.29 0.01
C ALA A 40 -4.45 -1.59 0.38
N ARG A 41 -5.18 -2.71 0.41
CA ARG A 41 -4.61 -4.04 0.68
C ARG A 41 -3.61 -4.45 -0.38
N ASP A 42 -3.92 -4.22 -1.65
CA ASP A 42 -3.04 -4.60 -2.76
C ASP A 42 -1.77 -3.75 -2.79
N ALA A 43 -1.87 -2.44 -2.57
CA ALA A 43 -0.71 -1.56 -2.40
C ALA A 43 0.16 -1.98 -1.20
N SER A 44 -0.47 -2.39 -0.09
CA SER A 44 0.25 -2.90 1.09
C SER A 44 0.99 -4.21 0.81
N LYS A 45 0.36 -5.16 0.10
CA LYS A 45 1.01 -6.42 -0.32
C LYS A 45 2.21 -6.15 -1.23
N GLN A 46 2.06 -5.27 -2.21
CA GLN A 46 3.16 -4.89 -3.10
C GLN A 46 4.31 -4.27 -2.32
N CYS A 47 4.00 -3.38 -1.37
CA CYS A 47 5.00 -2.78 -0.48
C CYS A 47 5.77 -3.86 0.32
N GLN A 48 5.06 -4.82 0.91
CA GLN A 48 5.68 -5.92 1.66
C GLN A 48 6.59 -6.78 0.78
N ALA A 49 6.18 -7.08 -0.45
CA ALA A 49 7.00 -7.83 -1.40
C ALA A 49 8.30 -7.08 -1.72
N LEU A 50 8.23 -5.76 -1.96
CA LEU A 50 9.42 -4.95 -2.21
C LEU A 50 10.33 -4.82 -0.98
N ILE A 51 9.76 -4.78 0.24
CA ILE A 51 10.54 -4.81 1.48
C ILE A 51 11.31 -6.13 1.60
N GLN A 52 10.68 -7.27 1.28
CA GLN A 52 11.35 -8.56 1.29
C GLN A 52 12.47 -8.62 0.25
N GLU A 53 12.23 -8.11 -0.95
CA GLU A 53 13.24 -8.02 -2.00
C GLU A 53 14.42 -7.14 -1.57
N LEU A 54 14.14 -5.97 -0.99
CA LEU A 54 15.18 -5.08 -0.47
C LEU A 54 16.02 -5.77 0.62
N LYS A 55 15.41 -6.59 1.49
CA LYS A 55 16.14 -7.37 2.50
C LYS A 55 17.04 -8.42 1.85
N ARG A 56 16.58 -9.13 0.82
CA ARG A 56 17.41 -10.10 0.08
C ARG A 56 18.64 -9.43 -0.53
N GLN A 57 18.47 -8.24 -1.10
CA GLN A 57 19.56 -7.45 -1.70
C GLN A 57 20.53 -6.82 -0.69
N GLN A 58 20.22 -6.83 0.62
CA GLN A 58 21.14 -6.39 1.68
C GLN A 58 21.97 -7.53 2.26
N VAL A 59 21.53 -8.77 2.06
CA VAL A 59 22.19 -9.98 2.58
C VAL A 59 23.08 -10.62 1.49
N ALA A 60 22.80 -10.34 0.22
CA ALA A 60 23.65 -10.68 -0.92
C ALA A 60 24.80 -9.68 -1.09
#